data_AF-A0A0N9VZM0-F1
#
_entry.id   AF-A0A0N9VZM0-F1
#
_cell.length_a   1.000
_cell.length_b   1.000
_cell.length_c   1.000
_cell.angle_alpha   90.00
_cell.angle_beta   90.00
_cell.angle_gamma   90.00
#
_symmetry.space_group_name_H-M   'P 1'
#
loop_
_entity.id
_entity.type
_entity.pdbx_description
1 polymer ?
#
loop_
_entity_poly.entity_id
_entity_poly.type
_entity_poly.pdbx_seq_one_letter_code
_entity_poly.pdbx_strand_id
1 'polypeptide(L)'
;MSLIVEDGTGKSDAESYASAADLVMYAKKFGVTIPADESAQEALLRRAALAMDGMTWKGRKSSSDQALAWPRREVHLDGENKPHNYLPARIQYGQMALAAEIHQDDIDPVEKRKGAVLLDRVEGAVTRQYAAIPNTSNRLLPAAPDQPSATQFADYLQKRGLFAVRA
;
A
#
# COMPACT_ATOMS: atom_id res chain seq x y z
N MET A 1 -15.20 -13.70 14.16
CA MET A 1 -15.98 -12.51 13.75
C MET A 1 -15.42 -12.09 12.42
N SER A 2 -16.26 -11.90 11.41
CA SER A 2 -15.80 -11.51 10.08
C SER A 2 -15.17 -10.11 10.11
N LEU A 3 -14.10 -9.94 9.36
CA LEU A 3 -13.44 -8.66 9.11
C LEU A 3 -14.41 -7.62 8.52
N ILE A 4 -14.44 -6.41 9.09
CA ILE A 4 -15.25 -5.30 8.56
C ILE A 4 -14.46 -4.54 7.49
N VAL A 5 -15.01 -4.49 6.27
CA VAL A 5 -14.36 -3.86 5.10
C VAL A 5 -14.87 -2.42 4.90
N GLU A 6 -13.92 -1.50 4.70
CA GLU A 6 -14.17 -0.11 4.30
C GLU A 6 -14.67 -0.05 2.85
N ASP A 7 -15.69 0.77 2.59
CA ASP A 7 -16.39 0.88 1.30
C ASP A 7 -16.43 2.31 0.74
N GLY A 8 -15.65 3.22 1.32
CA GLY A 8 -15.60 4.64 0.98
C GLY A 8 -16.52 5.51 1.84
N THR A 9 -17.28 4.92 2.78
CA THR A 9 -18.13 5.67 3.71
C THR A 9 -17.37 6.23 4.91
N GLY A 10 -16.17 5.73 5.20
CA GLY A 10 -15.37 6.14 6.35
C GLY A 10 -15.92 5.56 7.66
N LYS A 11 -16.08 4.23 7.70
CA LYS A 11 -16.64 3.52 8.86
C LYS A 11 -15.75 3.66 10.08
N SER A 12 -16.36 3.81 11.24
CA SER A 12 -15.65 3.91 12.52
C SER A 12 -15.12 2.57 13.04
N ASP A 13 -15.57 1.47 12.45
CA ASP A 13 -15.24 0.09 12.83
C ASP A 13 -14.62 -0.72 11.66
N ALA A 14 -14.25 -0.07 10.55
CA ALA A 14 -13.52 -0.75 9.48
C ALA A 14 -12.15 -1.23 9.95
N GLU A 15 -11.81 -2.46 9.56
CA GLU A 15 -10.58 -3.14 9.95
C GLU A 15 -9.67 -3.42 8.74
N SER A 16 -10.20 -3.29 7.52
CA SER A 16 -9.49 -3.59 6.27
C SER A 16 -10.12 -2.87 5.07
N TYR A 17 -9.36 -2.74 3.98
CA TYR A 17 -9.84 -2.32 2.66
C TYR A 17 -10.17 -3.50 1.73
N ALA A 18 -9.81 -4.73 2.12
CA ALA A 18 -10.07 -5.96 1.36
C ALA A 18 -10.65 -7.07 2.26
N SER A 19 -11.43 -7.98 1.68
CA SER A 19 -11.88 -9.20 2.36
C SER A 19 -10.82 -10.32 2.31
N ALA A 20 -10.98 -11.36 3.13
CA ALA A 20 -10.14 -12.56 3.04
C ALA A 20 -10.27 -13.25 1.67
N ALA A 21 -11.48 -13.28 1.11
CA ALA A 21 -11.74 -13.80 -0.23
C ALA A 21 -10.98 -13.02 -1.33
N ASP A 22 -10.92 -11.69 -1.22
CA ASP A 22 -10.14 -10.86 -2.14
C ASP A 22 -8.65 -11.20 -2.05
N LEU A 23 -8.12 -11.38 -0.83
CA LEU A 23 -6.73 -11.75 -0.62
C LEU A 23 -6.40 -13.13 -1.23
N VAL A 24 -7.29 -14.12 -1.09
CA VAL A 24 -7.14 -15.45 -1.72
C VAL A 24 -7.14 -15.33 -3.25
N MET A 25 -8.05 -14.54 -3.82
CA MET A 25 -8.08 -14.30 -5.27
C MET A 25 -6.81 -13.59 -5.76
N TYR A 26 -6.34 -12.59 -5.01
CA TYR A 26 -5.10 -11.87 -5.27
C TYR A 26 -3.90 -12.84 -5.23
N ALA A 27 -3.79 -13.65 -4.18
CA ALA A 27 -2.72 -14.63 -4.01
C ALA A 27 -2.65 -15.62 -5.17
N LYS A 28 -3.81 -16.17 -5.57
CA LYS A 28 -3.90 -17.07 -6.73
C LYS A 28 -3.52 -16.38 -8.03
N LYS A 29 -3.94 -15.13 -8.23
CA LYS A 29 -3.72 -14.39 -9.47
C LYS A 29 -2.26 -14.00 -9.68
N PHE A 30 -1.54 -13.68 -8.59
CA PHE A 30 -0.17 -13.17 -8.65
C PHE A 30 0.88 -14.15 -8.12
N GLY A 31 0.48 -15.36 -7.72
CA GLY A 31 1.39 -16.41 -7.27
C GLY A 31 2.10 -16.08 -5.96
N VAL A 32 1.47 -15.30 -5.08
CA VAL A 32 2.03 -14.97 -3.77
C VAL A 32 1.50 -15.92 -2.70
N THR A 33 2.33 -16.20 -1.70
CA THR A 33 1.99 -17.08 -0.58
C THR A 33 1.24 -16.29 0.49
N ILE A 34 0.18 -16.87 1.04
CA ILE A 34 -0.58 -16.36 2.19
C ILE A 34 -0.96 -17.53 3.11
N PRO A 35 -1.37 -17.29 4.37
CA PRO A 35 -1.89 -18.35 5.24
C PRO A 35 -3.09 -19.07 4.64
N ALA A 36 -3.25 -20.37 4.94
CA ALA A 36 -4.38 -21.16 4.47
C ALA A 36 -5.69 -20.84 5.22
N ASP A 37 -5.59 -20.55 6.51
CA ASP A 37 -6.75 -20.30 7.38
C ASP A 37 -7.30 -18.88 7.19
N GLU A 38 -8.62 -18.76 7.04
CA GLU A 38 -9.31 -17.48 6.87
C GLU A 38 -9.04 -16.52 8.04
N SER A 39 -9.06 -17.02 9.28
CA SER A 39 -8.77 -16.20 10.47
C SER A 39 -7.35 -15.60 10.45
N ALA A 40 -6.38 -16.35 9.92
CA ALA A 40 -5.01 -15.88 9.76
C ALA A 40 -4.89 -14.87 8.61
N GLN A 41 -5.63 -15.05 7.53
CA GLN A 41 -5.73 -14.08 6.42
C GLN A 41 -6.34 -12.75 6.90
N GLU A 42 -7.42 -12.80 7.68
CA GLU A 42 -8.01 -11.59 8.24
C GLU A 42 -7.06 -10.89 9.22
N ALA A 43 -6.36 -11.65 10.08
CA ALA A 43 -5.34 -11.08 10.98
C ALA A 43 -4.19 -10.41 10.21
N LEU A 44 -3.78 -11.02 9.10
CA LEU A 44 -2.76 -10.47 8.20
C LEU A 44 -3.23 -9.17 7.53
N LEU A 45 -4.48 -9.11 7.07
CA LEU A 45 -5.07 -7.89 6.52
C LEU A 45 -5.14 -6.77 7.57
N ARG A 46 -5.51 -7.07 8.82
CA ARG A 46 -5.49 -6.08 9.93
C ARG A 46 -4.08 -5.54 10.18
N ARG A 47 -3.05 -6.39 10.14
CA ARG A 47 -1.65 -5.96 10.26
C ARG A 47 -1.22 -5.04 9.12
N ALA A 48 -1.58 -5.37 7.90
CA ALA A 48 -1.32 -4.52 6.74
C ALA A 48 -2.05 -3.17 6.83
N ALA A 49 -3.32 -3.17 7.27
CA ALA A 49 -4.09 -1.95 7.48
C ALA A 49 -3.43 -1.04 8.54
N LEU A 50 -3.01 -1.62 9.68
CA LEU A 50 -2.29 -0.89 10.72
C LEU A 50 -0.97 -0.26 10.21
N ALA A 51 -0.21 -1.01 9.40
CA ALA A 51 1.00 -0.49 8.78
C ALA A 51 0.71 0.68 7.82
N MET A 52 -0.37 0.60 7.05
CA MET A 52 -0.84 1.69 6.18
C MET A 52 -1.31 2.92 6.97
N ASP A 53 -1.95 2.73 8.12
CA ASP A 53 -2.39 3.84 8.98
C ASP A 53 -1.22 4.68 9.51
N GLY A 54 -0.04 4.08 9.66
CA GLY A 54 1.20 4.79 10.02
C GLY A 54 1.81 5.65 8.91
N MET A 55 1.30 5.57 7.68
CA MET A 55 1.85 6.30 6.53
C MET A 55 1.30 7.73 6.42
N THR A 56 2.06 8.60 5.75
CA THR A 56 1.63 9.98 5.49
C THR A 56 0.97 10.10 4.11
N TRP A 57 -0.36 10.22 4.12
CA TRP A 57 -1.19 10.25 2.92
C TRP A 57 -1.47 11.68 2.42
N LYS A 58 -1.72 11.83 1.12
CA LYS A 58 -2.24 13.07 0.52
C LYS A 58 -3.64 13.38 1.07
N GLY A 59 -3.98 14.67 1.10
CA GLY A 59 -5.27 15.14 1.61
C GLY A 59 -5.47 14.83 3.09
N ARG A 60 -6.72 14.83 3.54
CA ARG A 60 -7.12 14.64 4.94
C ARG A 60 -8.13 13.51 5.04
N LYS A 61 -8.17 12.78 6.17
CA LYS A 61 -9.23 11.80 6.45
C LYS A 61 -10.59 12.46 6.21
N SER A 62 -11.50 11.78 5.53
CA SER A 62 -12.81 12.33 5.17
C SER A 62 -13.68 12.60 6.40
N SER A 63 -13.62 11.72 7.40
CA SER A 63 -14.22 11.87 8.72
C SER A 63 -13.15 11.82 9.82
N SER A 64 -13.37 12.48 10.96
CA SER A 64 -12.54 12.26 12.16
C SER A 64 -12.74 10.87 12.76
N ASP A 65 -13.93 10.30 12.54
CA ASP A 65 -14.39 9.12 13.25
C ASP A 65 -14.10 7.82 12.47
N GLN A 66 -13.64 7.94 11.22
CA GLN A 66 -13.26 6.76 10.43
C GLN A 66 -12.04 6.07 11.06
N ALA A 67 -12.09 4.74 11.11
CA ALA A 67 -11.02 3.92 11.66
C ALA A 67 -9.74 4.06 10.82
N LEU A 68 -9.84 3.72 9.53
CA LEU A 68 -8.69 3.60 8.64
C LEU A 68 -8.27 4.93 8.00
N ALA A 69 -7.07 4.98 7.42
CA ALA A 69 -6.49 6.14 6.78
C ALA A 69 -7.25 6.66 5.53
N TRP A 70 -7.92 5.78 4.79
CA TRP A 70 -8.82 6.08 3.68
C TRP A 70 -10.26 5.75 4.07
N PRO A 71 -11.27 6.43 3.51
CA PRO A 71 -11.24 7.42 2.42
C PRO A 71 -10.69 8.80 2.84
N ARG A 72 -10.38 9.66 1.87
CA ARG A 72 -9.79 10.98 2.10
C ARG A 72 -10.43 12.06 1.23
N ARG A 73 -10.44 13.30 1.75
CA ARG A 73 -10.83 14.53 1.05
C ARG A 73 -9.61 15.39 0.73
N GLU A 74 -9.79 16.40 -0.12
CA GLU A 74 -8.70 17.30 -0.57
C GLU A 74 -7.56 16.55 -1.28
N VAL A 75 -7.90 15.45 -1.97
CA VAL A 75 -6.95 14.67 -2.77
C VAL A 75 -7.04 15.15 -4.22
N HIS A 76 -5.95 15.75 -4.70
CA HIS A 76 -5.78 16.10 -6.11
C HIS A 76 -4.80 15.12 -6.78
N LEU A 77 -5.28 14.39 -7.79
CA LEU A 77 -4.51 13.34 -8.48
C LEU A 77 -4.98 13.24 -9.94
N ASP A 78 -4.05 13.04 -10.88
CA ASP A 78 -4.32 13.04 -12.33
C ASP A 78 -5.03 14.28 -12.86
N GLY A 79 -4.72 15.45 -12.30
CA GLY A 79 -5.36 16.70 -12.69
C GLY A 79 -6.81 16.84 -12.22
N GLU A 80 -7.30 15.91 -11.40
CA GLU A 80 -8.68 15.92 -10.89
C GLU A 80 -8.72 15.91 -9.36
N ASN A 81 -9.70 16.63 -8.81
CA ASN A 81 -10.07 16.49 -7.41
C ASN A 81 -10.88 15.20 -7.24
N LYS A 82 -10.44 14.33 -6.35
CA LYS A 82 -11.16 13.08 -6.05
C LYS A 82 -12.26 13.35 -5.00
N PRO A 83 -13.43 12.71 -5.12
CA PRO A 83 -14.52 12.90 -4.16
C PRO A 83 -14.14 12.35 -2.78
N HIS A 84 -14.77 12.86 -1.72
CA HIS A 84 -14.41 12.50 -0.34
C HIS A 84 -14.68 11.03 0.01
N ASN A 85 -15.54 10.34 -0.75
CA ASN A 85 -15.84 8.92 -0.59
C ASN A 85 -15.02 8.05 -1.56
N TYR A 86 -14.02 8.64 -2.24
CA TYR A 86 -13.16 7.89 -3.14
C TYR A 86 -12.26 6.95 -2.34
N LEU A 87 -12.48 5.65 -2.53
CA LEU A 87 -11.57 4.60 -2.09
C LEU A 87 -10.77 4.09 -3.30
N PRO A 88 -9.48 4.44 -3.44
CA PRO A 88 -8.72 4.04 -4.60
C PRO A 88 -8.47 2.53 -4.61
N ALA A 89 -8.69 1.86 -5.75
CA ALA A 89 -8.36 0.44 -5.92
C ALA A 89 -6.88 0.13 -5.58
N ARG A 90 -6.00 1.11 -5.77
CA ARG A 90 -4.59 1.07 -5.38
C ARG A 90 -4.35 0.91 -3.88
N ILE A 91 -5.24 1.42 -3.04
CA ILE A 91 -5.19 1.25 -1.58
C ILE A 91 -5.57 -0.19 -1.22
N GLN A 92 -6.62 -0.73 -1.85
CA GLN A 92 -7.02 -2.13 -1.67
C GLN A 92 -5.94 -3.12 -2.15
N TYR A 93 -5.45 -2.95 -3.39
CA TYR A 93 -4.34 -3.77 -3.91
C TYR A 93 -3.06 -3.59 -3.10
N GLY A 94 -2.76 -2.37 -2.68
CA GLY A 94 -1.62 -2.07 -1.81
C GLY A 94 -1.68 -2.79 -0.47
N GLN A 95 -2.86 -2.86 0.15
CA GLN A 95 -3.03 -3.63 1.39
C GLN A 95 -2.84 -5.13 1.15
N MET A 96 -3.41 -5.70 0.08
CA MET A 96 -3.24 -7.13 -0.22
C MET A 96 -1.79 -7.49 -0.56
N ALA A 97 -1.10 -6.62 -1.32
CA ALA A 97 0.33 -6.76 -1.57
C ALA A 97 1.14 -6.70 -0.27
N LEU A 98 0.86 -5.72 0.59
CA LEU A 98 1.55 -5.55 1.87
C LEU A 98 1.28 -6.73 2.81
N ALA A 99 0.07 -7.26 2.82
CA ALA A 99 -0.28 -8.46 3.57
C ALA A 99 0.57 -9.65 3.12
N ALA A 100 0.68 -9.90 1.81
CA ALA A 100 1.53 -10.96 1.28
C ALA A 100 3.02 -10.75 1.60
N GLU A 101 3.53 -9.52 1.51
CA GLU A 101 4.91 -9.15 1.88
C GLU A 101 5.18 -9.42 3.37
N ILE A 102 4.27 -8.99 4.26
CA ILE A 102 4.36 -9.25 5.71
C ILE A 102 4.39 -10.76 5.98
N HIS A 103 3.55 -11.54 5.30
CA HIS A 103 3.54 -12.99 5.49
C HIS A 103 4.84 -13.64 5.01
N GLN A 104 5.36 -13.19 3.86
CA GLN A 104 6.64 -13.65 3.35
C GLN A 104 7.77 -13.38 4.34
N ASP A 105 7.81 -12.18 4.93
CA ASP A 105 8.79 -11.81 5.96
C ASP A 105 8.65 -12.66 7.24
N ASP A 106 7.42 -13.01 7.63
CA ASP A 106 7.17 -13.85 8.81
C ASP A 106 7.72 -15.27 8.63
N ILE A 107 7.56 -15.85 7.43
CA ILE A 107 7.99 -17.23 7.12
C ILE A 107 9.44 -17.32 6.65
N ASP A 108 10.07 -16.20 6.31
CA ASP A 108 11.47 -16.17 5.90
C ASP A 108 12.35 -16.72 7.04
N PRO A 109 13.22 -17.71 6.75
CA PRO A 109 14.18 -18.24 7.72
C PRO A 109 15.00 -17.11 8.32
N VAL A 110 15.35 -17.23 9.61
CA VAL A 110 16.07 -16.17 10.33
C VAL A 110 17.39 -15.79 9.63
N GLU A 111 18.03 -16.75 8.95
CA GLU A 111 19.26 -16.51 8.19
C GLU A 111 19.03 -15.66 6.91
N LYS A 112 17.81 -15.62 6.40
CA LYS A 112 17.40 -14.84 5.23
C LYS A 112 16.70 -13.54 5.57
N ARG A 113 16.22 -13.37 6.81
CA ARG A 113 15.62 -12.12 7.29
C ARG A 113 16.65 -11.01 7.19
N LYS A 114 16.51 -10.17 6.17
CA LYS A 114 17.32 -8.96 6.03
C LYS A 114 16.84 -7.99 7.12
N GLY A 115 17.76 -7.53 7.97
CA GLY A 115 17.48 -6.43 8.89
C GLY A 115 17.13 -5.15 8.12
N ALA A 116 16.80 -4.07 8.85
CA ALA A 116 16.57 -2.77 8.22
C ALA A 116 17.72 -2.42 7.26
N VAL A 117 17.40 -2.12 6.01
CA VAL A 117 18.39 -1.71 5.01
C VAL A 117 18.97 -0.37 5.47
N LEU A 118 20.12 -0.42 6.15
CA LEU A 118 20.81 0.76 6.66
C LEU A 118 21.42 1.61 5.52
N LEU A 119 21.79 0.93 4.43
CA LEU A 119 22.37 1.53 3.24
C LEU A 119 22.25 0.53 2.08
N ASP A 120 21.59 0.90 0.99
CA ASP A 120 21.67 0.18 -0.28
C ASP A 120 22.49 1.02 -1.25
N ARG A 121 23.78 0.69 -1.39
CA ARG A 121 24.67 1.30 -2.37
C ARG A 121 25.02 0.25 -3.42
N VAL A 122 24.49 0.41 -4.63
CA VAL A 122 24.88 -0.39 -5.79
C VAL A 122 26.19 0.19 -6.35
N GLU A 123 27.33 -0.33 -5.91
CA GLU A 123 28.62 0.03 -6.53
C GLU A 123 28.78 -0.70 -7.87
N GLY A 124 28.96 0.09 -8.95
CA GLY A 124 29.23 -0.42 -10.30
C GLY A 124 28.09 -0.34 -11.32
N ALA A 125 26.93 0.27 -11.01
CA ALA A 125 25.86 0.46 -11.99
C ALA A 125 26.11 1.68 -12.90
N VAL A 126 26.60 1.41 -14.10
CA VAL A 126 26.56 2.20 -15.35
C VAL A 126 26.06 3.66 -15.21
N THR A 127 26.96 4.62 -15.45
CA THR A 127 26.56 6.01 -15.79
C THR A 127 25.71 6.00 -17.05
N ARG A 128 24.39 5.96 -16.87
CA ARG A 128 23.42 6.27 -17.93
C ARG A 128 22.94 7.69 -17.73
N GLN A 129 23.49 8.61 -18.52
CA GLN A 129 22.89 9.92 -18.73
C GLN A 129 21.74 9.74 -19.73
N TYR A 130 20.52 9.64 -19.21
CA TYR A 130 19.33 9.80 -20.02
C TYR A 130 19.17 11.29 -20.35
N ALA A 131 18.73 11.62 -21.57
CA ALA A 131 18.26 12.97 -21.86
C ALA A 131 17.22 13.38 -20.80
N ALA A 132 17.16 14.66 -20.44
CA ALA A 132 16.10 15.16 -19.58
C ALA A 132 14.76 14.92 -20.27
N ILE A 133 14.13 13.78 -19.94
CA ILE A 133 12.71 13.62 -20.16
C ILE A 133 12.11 14.64 -19.20
N PRO A 134 11.43 15.69 -19.69
CA PRO A 134 10.73 16.57 -18.79
C PRO A 134 9.83 15.66 -17.94
N ASN A 135 9.86 15.84 -16.62
CA ASN A 135 8.97 15.16 -15.69
C ASN A 135 7.55 15.67 -15.91
N THR A 136 6.97 15.35 -17.08
CA THR A 136 5.65 15.79 -17.56
C THR A 136 4.66 14.66 -17.58
N SER A 137 5.01 13.46 -17.10
CA SER A 137 3.99 12.47 -16.80
C SER A 137 3.36 12.80 -15.44
N ASN A 138 2.45 13.78 -15.44
CA ASN A 138 1.40 13.95 -14.42
C ASN A 138 0.38 12.77 -14.44
N ARG A 139 0.80 11.62 -14.96
CA ARG A 139 -0.03 10.47 -15.28
C ARG A 139 0.23 9.42 -14.20
N LEU A 140 -0.80 9.03 -13.48
CA LEU A 140 -0.83 7.82 -12.69
C LEU A 140 -0.20 6.69 -13.50
N LEU A 141 0.70 5.94 -12.87
CA LEU A 141 1.10 4.67 -13.47
C LEU A 141 -0.18 3.82 -13.68
N PRO A 142 -0.20 2.86 -14.62
CA PRO A 142 -1.29 1.88 -14.64
C PRO A 142 -1.27 1.08 -13.33
N ALA A 143 -2.45 0.78 -12.78
CA ALA A 143 -2.57 -0.12 -11.64
C ALA A 143 -2.11 -1.50 -12.11
N ALA A 144 -0.89 -1.87 -11.74
CA ALA A 144 -0.29 -3.15 -12.02
C ALA A 144 -0.34 -3.92 -10.68
N PRO A 145 -1.37 -4.74 -10.42
CA PRO A 145 -1.61 -5.27 -9.08
C PRO A 145 -0.56 -6.32 -8.66
N ASP A 146 0.31 -6.74 -9.58
CA ASP A 146 1.50 -7.57 -9.36
C ASP A 146 2.69 -6.80 -8.76
N GLN A 147 2.61 -5.47 -8.65
CA GLN A 147 3.70 -4.64 -8.12
C GLN A 147 3.74 -4.65 -6.58
N PRO A 148 4.93 -4.42 -5.98
CA PRO A 148 5.09 -4.30 -4.53
C PRO A 148 4.14 -3.26 -3.93
N SER A 149 3.78 -3.44 -2.67
CA SER A 149 2.85 -2.57 -1.95
C SER A 149 3.26 -1.10 -2.02
N ALA A 150 4.56 -0.83 -1.83
CA ALA A 150 5.15 0.50 -1.94
C ALA A 150 4.84 1.20 -3.26
N THR A 151 4.82 0.45 -4.38
CA THR A 151 4.47 0.96 -5.71
C THR A 151 2.97 1.17 -5.87
N GLN A 152 2.14 0.32 -5.25
CA GLN A 152 0.68 0.44 -5.34
C GLN A 152 0.20 1.77 -4.80
N PHE A 153 0.61 2.13 -3.59
CA PHE A 153 0.10 3.32 -2.92
C PHE A 153 1.03 4.55 -3.01
N ALA A 154 2.15 4.46 -3.74
CA ALA A 154 3.14 5.54 -3.92
C ALA A 154 2.49 6.89 -4.26
N ASP A 155 1.49 6.88 -5.14
CA ASP A 155 0.91 8.10 -5.73
C ASP A 155 -0.03 8.80 -4.76
N TYR A 156 -0.41 8.08 -3.71
CA TYR A 156 -1.31 8.50 -2.65
C TYR A 156 -0.56 8.98 -1.41
N LEU A 157 0.75 8.73 -1.33
CA LEU A 157 1.61 9.26 -0.26
C LEU A 157 1.88 10.75 -0.47
N GLN A 158 1.96 11.51 0.62
CA GLN A 158 2.29 12.94 0.58
C GLN A 158 3.70 13.17 0.00
N LYS A 159 4.62 12.25 0.29
CA LYS A 159 5.96 12.21 -0.28
C LYS A 159 6.19 10.81 -0.87
N ARG A 160 6.35 10.71 -2.19
CA ARG A 160 6.81 9.48 -2.84
C ARG A 160 8.26 9.22 -2.38
N GLY A 161 8.48 8.28 -1.45
CA GLY A 161 9.82 7.74 -1.12
C GLY A 161 10.86 8.71 -0.53
N LEU A 162 10.52 9.95 -0.19
CA LEU A 162 11.44 10.90 0.45
C LEU A 162 11.43 10.67 1.97
N PHE A 163 12.27 9.76 2.43
CA PHE A 163 12.73 9.77 3.82
C PHE A 163 13.49 11.08 4.05
N ALA A 164 13.14 11.83 5.10
CA ALA A 164 13.92 12.99 5.50
C ALA A 164 15.33 12.50 5.86
N VAL A 165 16.33 12.85 5.06
CA VAL A 165 17.73 12.80 5.50
C VAL A 165 17.85 13.85 6.61
N ARG A 166 17.91 13.40 7.87
CA ARG A 166 18.32 14.27 8.96
C ARG A 166 19.80 14.59 8.74
N ALA A 167 20.09 15.87 8.48
CA ALA A 167 21.44 16.41 8.54
C ALA A 167 21.92 16.48 10.00
#